data_AF-A0A8T6S032-F1
#
_entry.id   AF-A0A8T6S032-F1
#
_cell.length_a   1.000
_cell.length_b   1.000
_cell.length_c   1.000
_cell.angle_alpha   90.00
_cell.angle_beta   90.00
_cell.angle_gamma   90.00
#
_symmetry.space_group_name_H-M   'P 1'
#
loop_
_entity.id
_entity.type
_entity.pdbx_description
1 polymer ?
#
loop_
_entity_poly.entity_id
_entity_poly.type
_entity_poly.pdbx_seq_one_letter_code
_entity_poly.pdbx_strand_id
1 'polypeptide(L)' 'MSNGRYGDRRGGYDRPPREMHKITCSDCGQEAEVPFKPDGKRPVY' A
#
# COMPACT_ATOMS: atom_id res chain seq x y z
N MET A 1 32.03 -32.96 -3.33
CA MET A 1 31.38 -31.83 -4.02
C MET A 1 30.02 -31.59 -3.37
N SER A 2 29.71 -30.31 -3.12
CA SER A 2 28.37 -29.75 -2.94
C SER A 2 27.66 -29.99 -1.60
N ASN A 3 27.63 -28.94 -0.77
CA ASN A 3 26.42 -28.60 -0.02
C ASN A 3 26.35 -27.08 0.16
N GLY A 4 26.04 -26.39 -0.94
CA GLY A 4 25.56 -25.01 -0.89
C GLY A 4 24.07 -25.03 -0.57
N ARG A 5 23.64 -24.34 0.48
CA ARG A 5 22.27 -23.83 0.61
C ARG A 5 22.31 -22.47 1.29
N TYR A 6 22.60 -21.45 0.48
CA TYR A 6 22.14 -20.10 0.75
C TYR A 6 20.60 -20.16 0.73
N GLY A 7 19.99 -20.24 1.90
CA GLY A 7 18.55 -20.38 2.03
C GLY A 7 18.02 -19.41 3.07
N ASP A 8 17.41 -18.34 2.57
CA ASP A 8 16.30 -17.65 3.22
C ASP A 8 16.63 -16.74 4.40
N ARG A 9 17.28 -15.62 4.08
CA ARG A 9 16.96 -14.33 4.71
C ARG A 9 15.55 -13.87 4.28
N ARG A 10 14.49 -14.64 4.57
CA ARG A 10 13.09 -14.13 4.45
C ARG A 10 12.77 -13.23 5.63
N GLY A 11 13.58 -12.19 5.79
CA GLY A 11 13.21 -11.02 6.54
C GLY A 11 12.35 -10.15 5.65
N GLY A 12 11.10 -9.94 6.06
CA GLY A 12 10.19 -9.00 5.41
C GLY A 12 8.96 -9.71 4.89
N TYR A 13 7.81 -9.23 5.35
CA TYR A 13 6.56 -9.04 4.59
C TYR A 13 5.28 -9.33 5.38
N ASP A 14 5.35 -9.62 6.69
CA ASP A 14 4.18 -9.48 7.59
C ASP A 14 3.87 -8.01 7.91
N ARG A 15 3.97 -7.11 6.92
CA ARG A 15 3.32 -5.81 7.06
C ARG A 15 1.82 -6.07 6.92
N PRO A 16 1.00 -5.71 7.93
CA PRO A 16 -0.43 -5.87 7.82
C PRO A 16 -0.90 -5.20 6.51
N PRO A 17 -1.89 -5.79 5.81
CA PRO A 17 -2.46 -5.17 4.62
C PRO A 17 -2.84 -3.73 4.95
N ARG A 18 -2.33 -2.78 4.15
CA ARG A 18 -2.71 -1.38 4.28
C ARG A 18 -4.21 -1.25 4.01
N GLU A 19 -4.93 -0.60 4.93
CA GLU A 19 -6.34 -0.27 4.72
C GLU A 19 -6.44 0.74 3.57
N MET A 20 -7.28 0.41 2.59
CA MET A 20 -7.55 1.26 1.44
C MET A 20 -8.86 2.02 1.67
N HIS A 21 -8.86 3.33 1.43
CA HIS A 21 -10.02 4.20 1.57
C HIS A 21 -10.49 4.67 0.20
N LYS A 22 -11.79 4.55 -0.06
CA LYS A 22 -12.44 5.08 -1.26
C LYS A 22 -12.54 6.60 -1.19
N ILE A 23 -12.20 7.26 -2.28
CA ILE A 23 -12.24 8.71 -2.44
C ILE A 23 -12.75 9.10 -3.83
N THR A 24 -13.16 10.36 -3.96
CA THR A 24 -13.38 11.01 -5.26
C THR A 24 -12.21 11.96 -5.52
N CYS A 25 -11.54 11.82 -6.66
CA CYS A 25 -10.44 12.71 -7.06
C CYS A 25 -10.97 14.14 -7.22
N SER A 26 -10.28 15.11 -6.61
CA SER A 26 -10.72 16.51 -6.63
C SER A 26 -10.49 17.18 -8.00
N ASP A 27 -9.58 16.66 -8.82
CA ASP A 27 -9.27 17.21 -10.15
C ASP A 27 -10.17 16.66 -11.25
N CYS A 28 -10.40 15.33 -11.27
CA CYS A 28 -11.13 14.67 -12.35
C CYS A 28 -12.51 14.10 -11.95
N GLY A 29 -12.85 14.08 -10.66
CA GLY A 29 -14.13 13.60 -10.15
C GLY A 29 -14.32 12.08 -10.20
N GLN A 30 -13.27 11.30 -10.48
CA GLN A 30 -13.34 9.84 -10.57
C GLN A 30 -13.15 9.18 -9.20
N GLU A 31 -13.69 7.97 -9.03
CA GLU A 31 -13.49 7.17 -7.82
C GLU A 31 -12.09 6.52 -7.81
N ALA A 32 -11.40 6.58 -6.67
CA ALA A 32 -10.08 5.98 -6.47
C ALA A 32 -9.93 5.39 -5.06
N GLU A 33 -8.91 4.57 -4.85
CA GLU A 33 -8.59 3.95 -3.56
C GLU A 33 -7.19 4.35 -3.09
N VAL A 34 -7.10 4.95 -1.90
CA VAL A 34 -5.85 5.47 -1.33
C VAL A 34 -5.52 4.82 0.02
N PRO A 35 -4.23 4.62 0.36
CA PRO A 35 -3.83 3.94 1.60
C PRO A 35 -3.78 4.87 2.83
N PHE A 36 -4.39 6.05 2.74
CA PHE A 36 -4.45 7.04 3.81
C PHE A 36 -5.88 7.49 4.02
N LYS A 37 -6.24 7.84 5.25
CA LYS A 37 -7.58 8.31 5.56
C LYS A 37 -7.76 9.75 5.04
N PRO A 38 -8.67 10.01 4.08
CA PRO A 38 -9.01 11.37 3.67
C PRO A 38 -9.69 12.09 4.84
N ASP A 39 -9.22 13.27 5.21
CA ASP A 39 -9.74 14.07 6.32
C ASP A 39 -10.72 15.17 5.86
N GLY A 40 -10.99 15.26 4.55
CA GLY A 40 -11.93 16.23 3.95
C GLY A 40 -11.45 17.69 4.00
N LYS A 41 -10.41 18.00 4.77
CA LYS A 41 -9.78 19.32 4.85
C LYS A 41 -8.77 19.55 3.73
N ARG A 42 -8.21 18.48 3.17
CA ARG A 42 -7.25 18.54 2.07
C ARG A 42 -7.80 17.79 0.86
N PRO A 43 -7.78 18.42 -0.33
CA PRO A 43 -8.13 17.75 -1.57
C PRO A 43 -7.21 16.54 -1.79
N VAL A 44 -7.79 15.46 -2.30
CA VAL A 44 -7.04 14.30 -2.73
C VAL A 44 -6.87 14.37 -4.24
N TYR A 45 -5.60 14.34 -4.66
CA TYR A 45 -5.15 14.42 -6.04
C TYR A 45 -4.70 13.05 -6.52
#